data_AF-A0A1M5N0I3-F1
#
_entry.id   AF-A0A1M5N0I3-F1
#
_cell.length_a   1.000
_cell.length_b   1.000
_cell.length_c   1.000
_cell.angle_alpha   90.00
_cell.angle_beta   90.00
_cell.angle_gamma   90.00
#
_symmetry.space_group_name_H-M   'P 1'
#
loop_
_entity.id
_entity.type
_entity.pdbx_description
1 polymer ?
#
loop_
_entity_poly.entity_id
_entity_poly.type
_entity_poly.pdbx_seq_one_letter_code
_entity_poly.pdbx_strand_id
1 'polypeptide(L)'
;MQSEQKKGILIGLAIYGVGTVLTVIVHWIYGWKYPHGPPPSAIPIFVTIVIGAIRLLITAYRVILKKSALAKGELIVHASAALVLILLIQWLKYYSG
;
A
#
# COMPACT_ATOMS: atom_id res chain seq x y z
N MET A 1 10.61 -5.12 22.86
CA MET A 1 11.04 -4.97 21.45
C MET A 1 10.06 -5.61 20.46
N GLN A 2 9.64 -6.87 20.69
CA GLN A 2 8.72 -7.59 19.79
C GLN A 2 7.30 -7.00 19.73
N SER A 3 6.79 -6.44 20.83
CA SER A 3 5.48 -5.77 20.88
C SER A 3 5.40 -4.52 20.00
N GLU A 4 6.44 -3.69 20.01
CA GLU A 4 6.52 -2.47 19.20
C GLU A 4 6.62 -2.77 17.70
N GLN A 5 7.36 -3.83 17.31
CA GLN A 5 7.37 -4.30 15.93
C GLN A 5 5.99 -4.79 15.48
N LYS A 6 5.27 -5.56 16.31
CA LYS A 6 3.90 -6.00 16.01
C LYS A 6 2.96 -4.81 15.81
N LYS A 7 3.06 -3.77 16.64
CA LYS A 7 2.30 -2.52 16.45
C LYS A 7 2.63 -1.85 15.11
N GLY A 8 3.90 -1.76 14.75
CA GLY A 8 4.32 -1.22 13.45
C GLY A 8 3.74 -2.00 12.27
N ILE A 9 3.72 -3.33 12.35
CA ILE A 9 3.07 -4.20 11.35
C ILE A 9 1.58 -3.89 11.26
N LEU A 10 0.88 -3.79 12.40
CA LEU A 10 -0.55 -3.47 12.43
C LEU A 10 -0.85 -2.10 11.79
N ILE A 11 -0.01 -1.09 12.05
CA ILE A 11 -0.15 0.23 11.42
C ILE A 11 0.00 0.13 9.90
N GLY A 12 1.05 -0.55 9.43
CA GLY A 12 1.26 -0.78 8.00
C GLY A 12 0.07 -1.49 7.36
N LEU A 13 -0.40 -2.58 7.97
CA LEU A 13 -1.56 -3.35 7.49
C LEU A 13 -2.84 -2.51 7.50
N ALA A 14 -3.05 -1.67 8.49
CA ALA A 14 -4.24 -0.81 8.56
C ALA A 14 -4.30 0.17 7.38
N ILE A 15 -3.16 0.73 6.94
CA ILE A 15 -3.12 1.64 5.78
C ILE A 15 -3.62 0.93 4.51
N TYR A 16 -3.08 -0.26 4.23
CA TYR A 16 -3.47 -1.03 3.05
C TYR A 16 -4.87 -1.64 3.18
N GLY A 17 -5.28 -2.03 4.39
CA GLY A 17 -6.62 -2.52 4.68
C GLY A 17 -7.69 -1.45 4.44
N VAL A 18 -7.47 -0.24 4.95
CA VAL A 18 -8.36 0.91 4.70
C VAL A 18 -8.41 1.24 3.20
N GLY A 19 -7.26 1.29 2.53
CA GLY A 19 -7.21 1.52 1.08
C GLY A 19 -8.00 0.48 0.28
N THR A 20 -7.91 -0.79 0.68
CA THR A 20 -8.65 -1.90 0.06
C THR A 20 -10.15 -1.76 0.29
N VAL A 21 -10.58 -1.52 1.53
CA VAL A 21 -12.00 -1.33 1.88
C VAL A 21 -12.59 -0.14 1.13
N LEU A 22 -11.89 1.00 1.08
CA LEU A 22 -12.31 2.17 0.31
C LEU A 22 -12.45 1.86 -1.18
N THR A 23 -11.50 1.12 -1.75
CA THR A 23 -11.55 0.70 -3.15
C THR A 23 -12.79 -0.14 -3.44
N VAL A 24 -13.10 -1.11 -2.58
CA VAL A 24 -14.30 -1.96 -2.72
C VAL A 24 -15.58 -1.13 -2.60
N ILE A 25 -15.68 -0.23 -1.62
CA ILE A 25 -16.86 0.63 -1.43
C ILE A 25 -17.07 1.51 -2.66
N VAL A 26 -16.02 2.18 -3.15
CA VAL A 26 -16.11 3.05 -4.34
C VAL A 26 -16.48 2.22 -5.57
N HIS A 27 -15.92 1.02 -5.72
CA HIS A 27 -16.28 0.13 -6.82
C HIS A 27 -17.75 -0.30 -6.76
N TRP A 28 -18.27 -0.63 -5.58
CA TRP A 28 -19.65 -1.06 -5.42
C TRP A 28 -20.65 0.07 -5.74
N ILE A 29 -20.34 1.30 -5.33
CA ILE A 29 -21.23 2.45 -5.53
C ILE A 29 -21.15 3.00 -6.96
N TYR A 30 -19.95 3.04 -7.55
CA TYR A 30 -19.68 3.79 -8.79
C TYR A 30 -19.09 2.95 -9.94
N GLY A 31 -18.64 1.71 -9.69
CA GLY A 31 -17.83 0.92 -10.62
C GLY A 31 -18.50 0.58 -11.95
N TRP A 32 -19.83 0.59 -12.00
CA TRP A 32 -20.61 0.22 -13.20
C TRP A 32 -21.04 1.41 -14.06
N LYS A 33 -20.78 2.65 -13.61
CA LYS A 33 -21.40 3.85 -14.20
C LYS A 33 -20.63 4.46 -15.37
N TYR A 34 -19.41 4.01 -15.66
CA TYR A 34 -18.57 4.64 -16.69
C TYR A 34 -17.67 3.63 -17.42
N PRO A 35 -18.08 3.13 -18.60
CA PRO A 35 -17.34 2.09 -19.32
C PRO A 35 -16.14 2.59 -20.15
N HIS A 36 -16.01 3.90 -20.37
CA HIS A 36 -15.02 4.47 -21.30
C HIS A 36 -13.73 4.98 -20.63
N GLY A 37 -13.56 4.78 -19.32
CA GLY A 37 -12.40 5.27 -18.58
C GLY A 37 -12.03 4.37 -17.40
N PRO A 38 -10.92 4.68 -16.70
CA PRO A 38 -10.56 3.97 -15.48
C PRO A 38 -11.73 4.03 -14.49
N PRO A 39 -12.09 2.91 -13.85
CA PRO A 39 -13.19 2.90 -12.91
C PRO A 39 -12.89 3.88 -11.76
N PRO A 40 -13.89 4.57 -11.18
CA PRO A 40 -13.68 5.46 -10.05
C PRO A 40 -12.95 4.82 -8.86
N SER A 41 -13.04 3.49 -8.72
CA SER A 41 -12.29 2.70 -7.75
C SER A 41 -10.76 2.72 -7.95
N ALA A 42 -10.25 3.19 -9.09
CA ALA A 42 -8.83 3.42 -9.31
C ALA A 42 -8.28 4.57 -8.44
N ILE A 43 -9.10 5.58 -8.12
CA ILE A 43 -8.70 6.73 -7.29
C ILE A 43 -8.18 6.29 -5.91
N PRO A 44 -8.94 5.53 -5.08
CA PRO A 44 -8.45 5.07 -3.78
C PRO A 44 -7.24 4.15 -3.88
N ILE A 45 -7.09 3.38 -4.97
CA ILE A 45 -5.88 2.58 -5.23
C ILE A 45 -4.67 3.51 -5.38
N PHE A 46 -4.74 4.52 -6.25
CA PHE A 46 -3.64 5.47 -6.44
C PHE A 46 -3.30 6.24 -5.17
N VAL A 47 -4.31 6.70 -4.43
CA VAL A 47 -4.11 7.38 -3.14
C VAL A 47 -3.38 6.47 -2.14
N THR A 48 -3.77 5.19 -2.06
CA THR A 48 -3.14 4.22 -1.17
C THR A 48 -1.69 3.95 -1.56
N ILE A 49 -1.39 3.84 -2.86
CA ILE A 49 -0.02 3.67 -3.37
C ILE A 49 0.84 4.88 -3.01
N VAL A 50 0.34 6.10 -3.23
CA VAL A 50 1.08 7.34 -2.92
C VAL A 50 1.36 7.44 -1.41
N ILE A 51 0.35 7.21 -0.57
CA ILE A 51 0.53 7.21 0.89
C ILE A 51 1.53 6.13 1.31
N GLY A 52 1.42 4.92 0.75
CA GLY A 52 2.34 3.82 1.00
C GLY A 52 3.78 4.15 0.63
N ALA A 53 4.02 4.79 -0.52
CA ALA A 53 5.34 5.20 -0.96
C ALA A 53 5.96 6.27 -0.04
N ILE A 54 5.18 7.28 0.35
CA ILE A 54 5.64 8.30 1.31
C ILE A 54 6.00 7.66 2.65
N ARG A 55 5.14 6.78 3.16
CA ARG A 55 5.37 6.05 4.42
C ARG A 55 6.59 5.13 4.34
N LEU A 56 6.83 4.47 3.22
CA LEU A 56 8.03 3.67 2.98
C LEU A 56 9.30 4.49 3.20
N LEU A 57 9.39 5.68 2.59
CA LEU A 57 10.54 6.56 2.72
C LEU A 57 10.73 7.07 4.16
N ILE A 58 9.64 7.51 4.80
CA ILE A 58 9.67 8.01 6.18
C ILE A 58 10.10 6.90 7.16
N THR A 59 9.56 5.70 7.00
CA THR A 59 9.88 4.56 7.88
C THR A 59 11.29 4.06 7.65
N ALA A 60 11.77 3.99 6.40
CA ALA A 60 13.16 3.67 6.10
C ALA A 60 14.12 4.66 6.77
N TYR A 61 13.88 5.96 6.65
CA TYR A 61 14.65 7.00 7.33
C TYR A 61 14.66 6.81 8.86
N ARG A 62 13.51 6.54 9.47
CA ARG A 62 13.39 6.28 10.92
C ARG A 62 14.12 5.01 11.37
N VAL A 63 14.14 3.97 10.53
CA VAL A 63 14.88 2.74 10.84
C VAL A 63 16.38 2.99 10.78
N ILE A 64 16.86 3.70 9.76
CA ILE A 64 18.29 3.96 9.55
C ILE A 64 18.84 4.89 10.65
N LEU A 65 18.19 6.03 10.91
CA LEU A 65 18.73 7.04 11.82
C LEU A 65 18.29 6.86 13.27
N LYS A 66 17.04 6.43 13.51
CA LYS A 66 16.47 6.36 14.87
C LYS A 66 16.41 4.94 15.42
N LYS A 67 16.80 3.92 14.65
CA LYS A 67 16.79 2.49 15.03
C LYS A 67 15.46 2.03 15.66
N SER A 68 14.33 2.66 15.28
CA SER A 68 13.03 2.44 15.90
C SER A 68 12.48 1.04 15.57
N ALA A 69 12.14 0.26 16.61
CA ALA A 69 11.53 -1.06 16.46
C ALA A 69 10.13 -0.99 15.82
N LEU A 70 9.34 0.03 16.15
CA LEU A 70 8.04 0.26 15.53
C LEU A 70 8.18 0.55 14.03
N ALA A 71 9.12 1.43 13.66
CA ALA A 71 9.37 1.75 12.25
C ALA A 71 9.88 0.53 11.45
N LYS A 72 10.60 -0.41 12.09
CA LYS A 72 11.01 -1.66 11.44
C LYS A 72 9.79 -2.52 11.05
N GLY A 73 8.81 -2.65 11.95
CA GLY A 73 7.58 -3.39 11.66
C GLY A 73 6.80 -2.78 10.50
N GLU A 74 6.63 -1.45 10.53
CA GLU A 74 5.93 -0.70 9.48
C GLU A 74 6.68 -0.79 8.13
N LEU A 75 8.02 -0.68 8.15
CA LEU A 75 8.88 -0.79 6.97
C LEU A 75 8.74 -2.15 6.27
N ILE A 76 8.65 -3.26 7.03
CA ILE A 76 8.47 -4.59 6.45
C ILE A 76 7.19 -4.65 5.61
N VAL A 77 6.09 -4.08 6.11
CA VAL A 77 4.81 -4.10 5.39
C VAL A 77 4.90 -3.26 4.11
N HIS A 78 5.46 -2.05 4.19
CA HIS A 78 5.58 -1.18 3.02
C HIS A 78 6.55 -1.74 1.97
N ALA A 79 7.66 -2.34 2.39
CA ALA A 79 8.62 -2.96 1.49
C ALA A 79 8.01 -4.18 0.78
N SER A 80 7.27 -5.03 1.51
CA SER A 80 6.54 -6.15 0.93
C SER A 80 5.46 -5.69 -0.05
N ALA A 81 4.69 -4.65 0.29
CA ALA A 81 3.69 -4.09 -0.63
C ALA A 81 4.32 -3.51 -1.89
N ALA A 82 5.46 -2.81 -1.77
CA ALA A 82 6.21 -2.31 -2.91
C ALA A 82 6.74 -3.44 -3.80
N LEU A 83 7.26 -4.52 -3.19
CA LEU A 83 7.71 -5.71 -3.92
C LEU A 83 6.56 -6.35 -4.70
N VAL A 84 5.40 -6.56 -4.05
CA VAL A 84 4.21 -7.11 -4.72
C VAL A 84 3.77 -6.22 -5.89
N LEU A 85 3.79 -4.90 -5.72
CA LEU A 85 3.46 -3.95 -6.79
C LEU A 85 4.45 -4.05 -7.97
N ILE A 86 5.75 -4.13 -7.70
CA ILE A 86 6.78 -4.31 -8.74
C ILE A 86 6.56 -5.63 -9.49
N LEU A 87 6.30 -6.72 -8.77
CA LEU A 87 6.02 -8.02 -9.38
C LEU A 87 4.75 -7.99 -10.24
N LEU A 88 3.70 -7.30 -9.80
CA LEU A 88 2.47 -7.12 -10.58
C LEU A 88 2.75 -6.34 -11.87
N ILE A 89 3.52 -5.26 -11.82
CA ILE A 89 3.89 -4.49 -13.01
C ILE A 89 4.71 -5.34 -13.99
N GLN A 90 5.67 -6.12 -13.49
CA GLN A 90 6.46 -7.03 -14.31
C GLN A 90 5.59 -8.12 -14.96
N TRP A 91 4.67 -8.70 -14.19
CA TRP A 91 3.70 -9.67 -14.69
C TRP A 91 2.83 -9.07 -15.80
N LEU A 92 2.24 -7.89 -15.58
CA LEU A 92 1.45 -7.19 -16.59
C LEU A 92 2.27 -6.94 -17.86
N LYS A 93 3.52 -6.48 -17.73
CA LYS A 93 4.43 -6.25 -18.86
C LYS A 93 4.70 -7.54 -19.65
N TYR A 94 4.84 -8.68 -18.98
CA TYR A 94 5.09 -9.97 -19.62
C TYR A 94 3.88 -10.47 -20.43
N TYR A 95 2.64 -10.21 -19.96
CA TYR A 95 1.42 -10.66 -20.62
C TYR A 95 0.81 -9.62 -21.59
N SER A 96 1.26 -8.36 -21.55
CA SER A 96 0.80 -7.30 -22.45
C SER A 96 1.66 -7.13 -23.71
N GLY A 97 2.74 -7.90 -23.84
CA GLY A 97 3.60 -7.97 -25.03
C GLY A 97 3.41 -9.30 -25.76
#